data_AF-A0AAZ3PEN9-F1
#
_entry.id   AF-A0AAZ3PEN9-F1
#
_cell.length_a   1.000
_cell.length_b   1.000
_cell.length_c   1.000
_cell.angle_alpha   90.00
_cell.angle_beta   90.00
_cell.angle_gamma   90.00
#
_symmetry.space_group_name_H-M   'P 1'
#
loop_
_entity.id
_entity.type
_entity.pdbx_description
1 polymer ?
#
loop_
_entity_poly.entity_id
_entity_poly.type
_entity_poly.pdbx_seq_one_letter_code
_entity_poly.pdbx_strand_id
1 'polypeptide(L)'
;MCDHGRCVLPVSVCDGQPHCHDLSDEANCSHKHKECGGQKTGPYGYLATPNHPKPYPHQQLCTWRISVEESHVIRLSFLNFSLETQDVCEFDYVEVHDSADS
;
A
#
# COMPACT_ATOMS: atom_id res chain seq x y z
N MET A 1 7.70 18.54 4.34
CA MET A 1 8.24 19.92 4.35
C MET A 1 9.60 19.82 5.00
N CYS A 2 10.68 20.36 4.40
CA CYS A 2 11.98 20.28 5.07
C CYS A 2 12.05 21.31 6.20
N ASP A 3 12.66 20.96 7.33
CA ASP A 3 12.78 21.86 8.50
C ASP A 3 13.57 23.15 8.17
N HIS A 4 14.42 23.12 7.13
CA HIS A 4 15.18 24.27 6.63
C HIS A 4 14.48 25.08 5.52
N GLY A 5 13.15 25.01 5.43
CA GLY A 5 12.37 25.91 4.56
C GLY A 5 12.43 25.59 3.07
N ARG A 6 12.92 24.41 2.69
CA ARG A 6 12.80 23.90 1.32
C ARG A 6 11.42 23.25 1.16
N CYS A 7 10.66 23.71 0.17
CA CYS A 7 9.40 23.10 -0.21
C CYS A 7 9.66 21.74 -0.86
N VAL A 8 9.31 20.67 -0.16
CA VAL A 8 9.11 19.34 -0.75
C VAL A 8 7.61 19.13 -0.92
N LEU A 9 7.23 18.40 -1.96
CA LEU A 9 5.83 18.06 -2.18
C LEU A 9 5.34 17.21 -1.00
N PRO A 10 4.05 17.29 -0.64
CA PRO A 10 3.47 16.39 0.36
C PRO A 10 3.62 14.91 0.01
N VAL A 11 3.85 14.56 -1.27
CA VAL A 11 4.13 13.19 -1.73
C VAL A 11 5.54 12.71 -1.42
N SER A 12 6.46 13.64 -1.14
CA SER A 12 7.89 13.39 -0.90
C SER A 12 8.23 13.51 0.59
N VAL A 13 7.31 13.09 1.46
CA VAL A 13 7.44 13.12 2.92
C VAL A 13 7.03 11.74 3.45
N CYS A 14 7.89 11.09 4.21
CA CYS A 14 7.73 9.72 4.71
C CYS A 14 7.51 8.68 3.59
N ASP A 15 8.16 8.85 2.44
CA ASP A 15 8.09 7.98 1.26
C ASP A 15 9.30 7.04 1.11
N GLY A 16 10.26 7.12 2.03
CA GLY A 16 11.46 6.30 2.05
C GLY A 16 12.54 6.76 1.06
N GLN A 17 12.37 7.92 0.39
CA GLN A 17 13.39 8.54 -0.43
C GLN A 17 13.87 9.86 0.19
N PRO A 18 15.20 10.11 0.24
CA PRO A 18 15.73 11.32 0.85
C PRO A 18 15.61 12.52 -0.11
N HIS A 19 14.52 13.27 0.01
CA HIS A 19 14.26 14.49 -0.77
C HIS A 19 14.73 15.76 -0.05
N CYS A 20 14.86 15.73 1.28
CA CYS A 20 15.56 16.77 2.03
C CYS A 20 17.05 16.42 2.25
N HIS A 21 17.90 17.43 2.21
CA HIS A 21 19.35 17.25 2.46
C HIS A 21 19.64 16.82 3.91
N ASP A 22 18.75 17.18 4.83
CA ASP A 22 18.81 16.86 6.25
C ASP A 22 17.88 15.69 6.64
N LEU A 23 17.28 14.99 5.67
CA LEU A 23 16.35 13.86 5.88
C LEU A 23 15.11 14.22 6.72
N SER A 24 14.81 15.51 6.88
CA SER A 24 13.68 15.97 7.70
C SER A 24 12.32 15.58 7.13
N ASP A 25 12.25 15.27 5.84
CA ASP A 25 11.10 14.64 5.19
C ASP A 25 10.81 13.21 5.68
N GLU A 26 11.83 12.49 6.13
CA GLU A 26 11.71 11.12 6.66
C GLU A 26 11.86 11.07 8.20
N ALA A 27 12.17 12.21 8.82
CA ALA A 27 12.31 12.32 10.26
C ALA A 27 10.94 12.52 10.92
N ASN A 28 10.74 11.89 12.09
CA ASN A 28 9.54 12.09 12.90
C ASN A 28 8.21 11.78 12.18
N CYS A 29 8.16 10.67 11.43
CA CYS A 29 6.92 10.04 10.97
C CYS A 29 6.14 9.48 12.18
N SER A 30 5.59 10.37 13.00
CA SER A 30 4.80 10.08 14.21
C SER A 30 3.49 9.34 13.87
N HIS A 31 3.09 9.39 12.60
CA HIS A 31 2.04 8.57 12.04
C HIS A 31 2.71 7.60 11.06
N LYS A 32 3.17 6.44 11.56
CA LYS A 32 3.28 5.24 10.72
C LYS A 32 2.04 5.26 9.82
N HIS A 33 2.21 5.30 8.50
CA HIS A 33 1.10 5.07 7.56
C HIS A 33 0.22 3.99 8.18
N LYS A 34 -1.07 4.28 8.38
CA LYS A 34 -1.99 3.38 9.07
C LYS A 34 -1.92 2.03 8.37
N GLU A 35 -1.10 1.11 8.90
CA GLU A 35 -0.57 0.00 8.12
C GLU A 35 -1.75 -0.86 7.66
N CYS A 36 -2.01 -0.81 6.37
CA CYS A 36 -2.98 -1.67 5.71
C CYS A 36 -2.22 -2.85 5.13
N GLY A 37 -2.80 -4.04 5.25
CA GLY A 37 -2.05 -5.25 4.93
C GLY A 37 -2.08 -6.26 6.06
N GLY A 38 -1.06 -7.12 6.05
CA GLY A 38 -0.82 -8.14 7.08
C GLY A 38 -0.96 -9.56 6.55
N GLN A 39 -0.77 -10.53 7.44
CA GLN A 39 -0.85 -11.94 7.11
C GLN A 39 -2.30 -12.44 7.23
N LYS A 40 -2.74 -13.21 6.24
CA LYS A 40 -4.05 -13.86 6.21
C LYS A 40 -3.85 -15.36 6.11
N THR A 41 -4.44 -16.07 7.05
CA THR A 41 -4.46 -17.53 7.08
C THR A 41 -5.90 -18.00 7.25
N GLY A 42 -6.20 -19.18 6.69
CA GLY A 42 -7.50 -19.81 6.80
C GLY A 42 -8.12 -20.17 5.44
N PRO A 43 -9.23 -20.93 5.46
CA PRO A 43 -9.84 -21.47 4.24
C PRO A 43 -10.59 -20.41 3.41
N TYR A 44 -10.96 -19.29 4.02
CA TYR A 44 -11.62 -18.15 3.36
C TYR A 44 -11.37 -16.86 4.16
N GLY A 45 -11.54 -15.71 3.49
CA GLY A 45 -11.39 -14.42 4.12
C GLY A 45 -11.72 -13.26 3.18
N TYR A 46 -11.68 -12.05 3.72
CA TYR A 46 -11.93 -10.82 2.97
C TYR A 46 -10.76 -9.85 3.14
N LEU A 47 -10.42 -9.18 2.04
CA LEU A 47 -9.46 -8.09 1.98
C LEU A 47 -10.19 -6.82 1.56
N ALA A 48 -9.80 -5.70 2.15
CA ALA A 48 -10.39 -4.41 1.83
C ALA A 48 -9.35 -3.31 1.99
N THR A 49 -9.49 -2.26 1.18
CA THR A 49 -8.71 -1.04 1.31
C THR A 49 -9.05 -0.34 2.64
N PRO A 50 -8.15 0.52 3.15
CA PRO A 50 -8.48 1.39 4.26
C PRO A 50 -9.74 2.19 3.94
N ASN A 51 -10.66 2.24 4.89
CA ASN A 51 -11.94 2.97 4.81
C ASN A 51 -13.01 2.40 3.87
N HIS A 52 -12.79 1.24 3.22
CA HIS A 52 -13.85 0.58 2.45
C HIS A 52 -15.15 0.49 3.27
N PRO A 53 -16.32 0.88 2.73
CA PRO A 53 -16.64 1.14 1.31
C PRO A 53 -16.40 2.58 0.83
N LYS A 54 -15.80 3.46 1.64
CA LYS A 54 -15.42 4.81 1.21
C LYS A 54 -14.16 4.76 0.33
N PRO A 55 -13.85 5.83 -0.42
CA PRO A 55 -12.62 5.91 -1.20
C PRO A 55 -11.37 5.63 -0.36
N TYR A 56 -10.41 4.95 -0.98
CA TYR A 56 -9.12 4.70 -0.34
C TYR A 56 -8.38 6.03 -0.14
N PRO A 57 -7.64 6.21 0.97
CA PRO A 57 -6.77 7.36 1.14
C PRO A 57 -5.70 7.38 0.06
N HIS A 58 -5.25 8.58 -0.31
CA HIS A 58 -4.06 8.74 -1.16
C HIS A 58 -2.81 8.17 -0.46
N GLN A 59 -1.81 7.79 -1.26
CA GLN A 59 -0.49 7.35 -0.79
C GLN A 59 -0.53 6.09 0.08
N GLN A 60 -1.35 5.09 -0.30
CA GLN A 60 -1.44 3.84 0.44
C GLN A 60 -0.66 2.71 -0.23
N LEU A 61 0.29 2.15 0.51
CA LEU A 61 0.98 0.92 0.15
C LEU A 61 0.51 -0.20 1.08
N CYS A 62 -0.42 -1.02 0.60
CA CYS A 62 -0.97 -2.13 1.38
C CYS A 62 -0.44 -3.47 0.88
N THR A 63 0.17 -4.26 1.77
CA THR A 63 0.70 -5.59 1.41
C THR A 63 0.04 -6.67 2.23
N TRP A 64 -0.64 -7.62 1.56
CA TRP A 64 -1.21 -8.79 2.21
C TRP A 64 -0.46 -10.06 1.81
N ARG A 65 -0.09 -10.87 2.81
CA ARG A 65 0.46 -12.21 2.60
C ARG A 65 -0.59 -13.25 2.93
N ILE A 66 -1.07 -13.95 1.92
CA ILE A 66 -2.13 -14.95 2.06
C ILE A 66 -1.49 -16.34 2.04
N SER A 67 -1.79 -17.15 3.05
CA SER A 67 -1.26 -18.51 3.16
C SER A 67 -2.38 -19.48 3.51
N VAL A 68 -2.42 -20.60 2.78
CA VAL A 68 -3.35 -21.72 2.98
C VAL A 68 -2.54 -23.01 3.21
N GLU A 69 -3.21 -24.09 3.59
CA GLU A 69 -2.56 -25.40 3.68
C GLU A 69 -2.03 -25.87 2.32
N GLU A 70 -0.94 -26.64 2.31
CA GLU A 70 -0.21 -27.05 1.09
C GLU A 70 -1.06 -27.79 0.04
N SER A 71 -2.17 -28.40 0.48
CA SER A 71 -3.12 -29.12 -0.39
C SER A 71 -4.19 -28.22 -1.04
N HIS A 72 -4.15 -26.91 -0.78
CA HIS A 72 -5.15 -25.95 -1.24
C HIS A 72 -4.55 -24.89 -2.18
N VAL A 73 -5.40 -24.35 -3.05
CA VAL A 73 -5.06 -23.24 -3.94
C VAL A 73 -5.84 -22.00 -3.55
N ILE A 74 -5.20 -20.83 -3.69
CA ILE A 74 -5.83 -19.55 -3.38
C ILE A 74 -6.62 -19.08 -4.61
N ARG A 75 -7.93 -18.88 -4.44
CA ARG A 75 -8.78 -18.21 -5.43
C ARG A 75 -9.09 -16.80 -4.96
N LEU A 76 -8.59 -15.80 -5.68
CA LEU A 76 -8.91 -14.39 -5.45
C LEU A 76 -10.10 -13.96 -6.31
N SER A 77 -10.94 -13.09 -5.76
CA SER A 77 -12.09 -12.53 -6.48
C SER A 77 -12.35 -11.11 -6.00
N PHE A 78 -12.35 -10.17 -6.94
CA PHE A 78 -12.63 -8.77 -6.66
C PHE A 78 -14.14 -8.55 -6.59
N LEU A 79 -14.65 -8.35 -5.37
CA LEU A 79 -16.07 -8.08 -5.13
C LEU A 79 -16.43 -6.63 -5.47
N ASN A 80 -15.50 -5.71 -5.23
CA ASN A 80 -15.60 -4.30 -5.59
C ASN A 80 -14.20 -3.82 -5.95
N PHE A 81 -14.05 -3.22 -7.14
CA PHE A 81 -12.78 -2.76 -7.66
C PHE A 81 -12.96 -1.41 -8.33
N SER A 82 -12.38 -0.38 -7.72
CA SER A 82 -12.42 0.99 -8.22
C SER A 82 -11.11 1.66 -7.84
N LEU A 83 -10.32 2.00 -8.86
CA LEU A 83 -9.07 2.75 -8.76
C LEU A 83 -9.15 4.00 -9.63
N GLU A 84 -8.17 4.89 -9.51
CA GLU A 84 -8.00 6.02 -10.42
C GLU A 84 -7.91 5.54 -11.88
N THR A 85 -8.72 6.14 -12.76
CA THR A 85 -8.78 5.74 -14.17
C THR A 85 -7.63 6.36 -14.95
N GLN A 86 -6.74 5.52 -15.50
CA GLN A 86 -5.60 5.94 -16.33
C GLN A 86 -5.25 4.86 -17.38
N ASP A 87 -4.57 5.26 -18.45
CA ASP A 87 -4.22 4.37 -19.57
C ASP A 87 -3.16 3.30 -19.25
N VAL A 88 -2.31 3.50 -18.23
CA VAL A 88 -1.15 2.61 -17.93
C VAL A 88 -1.01 2.27 -16.44
N CYS A 89 -2.05 2.49 -15.61
CA CYS A 89 -2.00 2.23 -14.16
C CYS A 89 -0.77 2.85 -13.45
N GLU A 90 -0.31 4.02 -13.90
CA GLU A 90 0.94 4.64 -13.43
C GLU A 90 0.84 5.20 -12.00
N PHE A 91 -0.38 5.55 -11.54
CA PHE A 91 -0.61 6.13 -10.21
C PHE A 91 -1.05 5.08 -9.19
N ASP A 92 -2.20 4.44 -9.43
CA ASP A 92 -2.79 3.46 -8.52
C ASP A 92 -2.95 2.09 -9.21
N TYR A 93 -2.46 1.04 -8.57
CA TYR A 93 -2.57 -0.33 -9.08
C TYR A 93 -2.68 -1.36 -7.95
N VAL A 94 -3.13 -2.57 -8.30
CA VAL A 94 -3.08 -3.76 -7.45
C VAL A 94 -2.27 -4.82 -8.17
N GLU A 95 -1.26 -5.33 -7.49
CA GLU A 95 -0.37 -6.36 -8.02
C GLU A 95 -0.52 -7.66 -7.22
N VAL A 96 -0.51 -8.80 -7.91
CA VAL A 96 -0.64 -10.13 -7.31
C VAL A 96 0.54 -10.96 -7.74
N HIS A 97 1.35 -11.39 -6.77
CA HIS A 97 2.51 -12.24 -6.98
C HIS A 97 2.27 -13.62 -6.40
N ASP A 98 2.64 -14.66 -7.14
CA ASP A 98 2.77 -16.01 -6.60
C ASP A 98 4.20 -16.18 -6.08
N SER A 99 4.34 -16.60 -4.81
CA SER A 99 5.64 -16.85 -4.18
C SER A 99 6.44 -17.99 -4.81
N ALA A 100 5.88 -18.74 -5.77
CA ALA A 100 6.60 -19.74 -6.54
C ALA A 100 7.52 -19.17 -7.65
N ASP A 101 7.47 -17.86 -7.91
CA ASP A 101 8.34 -17.19 -8.90
C ASP A 101 9.46 -16.39 -8.18
N SER A 102 10.46 -17.09 -7.65
CA SER A 102 11.71 -16.51 -7.10
C SER A 102 12.92 -17.39 -7.38
#